data_AF-A0A367ZC86-F1
#
_entry.id   AF-A0A367ZC86-F1
#
_cell.length_a   1.000
_cell.length_b   1.000
_cell.length_c   1.000
_cell.angle_alpha   90.00
_cell.angle_beta   90.00
_cell.angle_gamma   90.00
#
_symmetry.space_group_name_H-M   'P 1'
#
loop_
_entity.id
_entity.type
_entity.pdbx_description
1 polymer ?
#
loop_
_entity_poly.entity_id
_entity_poly.type
_entity_poly.pdbx_seq_one_letter_code
_entity_poly.pdbx_strand_id
1 'polypeptide(L)'
;MGIDQNERVFKVLGSGGFTITDIVPGYRQWFAEEELLIPTTIEEFHELIRQALVDDDFTQQYRVNGQKAVKERHQYSHRAHQALKILMNDSRW
;
A
#
# COMPACT_ATOMS: atom_id res chain seq x y z
N MET A 1 -5.91 -12.77 -11.47
CA MET A 1 -6.44 -11.73 -10.56
C MET A 1 -6.39 -12.27 -9.15
N GLY A 2 -5.60 -11.66 -8.28
CA GLY A 2 -5.43 -12.09 -6.89
C GLY A 2 -6.64 -11.71 -6.05
N ILE A 3 -7.19 -12.67 -5.31
CA ILE A 3 -8.27 -12.43 -4.35
C ILE A 3 -7.69 -11.86 -3.03
N ASP A 4 -6.45 -12.25 -2.72
CA ASP A 4 -5.78 -11.88 -1.48
C ASP A 4 -4.89 -10.65 -1.64
N GLN A 5 -4.94 -9.76 -0.65
CA GLN A 5 -3.99 -8.65 -0.57
C GLN A 5 -2.62 -9.20 -0.17
N ASN A 6 -1.61 -8.83 -0.95
CA ASN A 6 -0.25 -9.32 -0.78
C ASN A 6 0.53 -8.44 0.19
N GLU A 7 1.07 -9.05 1.24
CA GLU A 7 1.96 -8.40 2.21
C GLU A 7 3.16 -7.69 1.54
N ARG A 8 3.59 -8.17 0.36
CA ARG A 8 4.69 -7.60 -0.43
C ARG A 8 4.47 -6.12 -0.76
N VAL A 9 3.24 -5.68 -0.99
CA VAL A 9 2.95 -4.27 -1.27
C VAL A 9 3.39 -3.39 -0.11
N PHE A 10 3.03 -3.79 1.12
CA PHE A 10 3.44 -3.08 2.34
C PHE A 10 4.95 -3.10 2.54
N LYS A 11 5.63 -4.21 2.24
CA LYS A 11 7.09 -4.35 2.39
C LYS A 11 7.84 -3.45 1.42
N VAL A 12 7.43 -3.42 0.15
CA VAL A 12 8.06 -2.58 -0.88
C VAL A 12 7.86 -1.10 -0.57
N LEU A 13 6.62 -0.69 -0.28
CA LEU A 13 6.35 0.71 0.07
C LEU A 13 7.02 1.11 1.38
N GLY A 14 6.96 0.26 2.41
CA GLY A 14 7.58 0.53 3.72
C GLY A 14 9.10 0.71 3.66
N SER A 15 9.79 -0.02 2.77
CA SER A 15 11.22 0.16 2.53
C SER A 15 11.56 1.39 1.67
N GLY A 16 10.55 2.09 1.16
CA GLY A 16 10.72 3.24 0.26
C GLY A 16 10.90 2.86 -1.21
N GLY A 17 10.52 1.63 -1.59
CA GLY A 17 10.50 1.16 -2.97
C GLY A 17 9.24 1.57 -3.74
N PHE A 18 9.25 1.29 -5.04
CA PHE A 18 8.15 1.57 -5.96
C PHE A 18 7.50 0.25 -6.41
N THR A 19 6.17 0.24 -6.54
CA THR A 19 5.44 -0.93 -7.04
C THR A 19 4.16 -0.53 -7.75
N ILE A 20 3.83 -1.31 -8.78
CA ILE A 20 2.54 -1.30 -9.49
C ILE A 20 1.93 -2.68 -9.21
N THR A 21 0.67 -2.73 -8.76
CA THR A 21 0.05 -3.97 -8.28
C THR A 21 -1.03 -4.49 -9.21
N ASP A 22 -1.47 -5.73 -8.99
CA ASP A 22 -2.72 -6.23 -9.59
C ASP A 22 -3.94 -5.43 -9.11
N ILE A 23 -5.02 -5.48 -9.89
CA ILE A 23 -6.34 -4.95 -9.52
C ILE A 23 -6.95 -5.76 -8.37
N VAL A 24 -6.61 -5.38 -7.14
CA VAL A 24 -7.24 -5.92 -5.93
C VAL A 24 -8.02 -4.79 -5.25
N PRO A 25 -9.37 -4.80 -5.34
CA PRO A 25 -10.20 -3.69 -4.84
C PRO A 25 -9.95 -3.32 -3.37
N GLY A 26 -9.54 -4.28 -2.55
CA GLY A 26 -9.25 -4.07 -1.13
C GLY A 26 -8.14 -3.05 -0.85
N TYR A 27 -7.19 -2.85 -1.76
CA TYR A 27 -6.12 -1.87 -1.53
C TYR A 27 -6.62 -0.43 -1.45
N ARG A 28 -7.72 -0.08 -2.12
CA ARG A 28 -8.30 1.28 -2.04
C ARG A 28 -8.93 1.59 -0.69
N GLN A 29 -9.14 0.58 0.16
CA GLN A 29 -9.50 0.79 1.56
C GLN A 29 -8.30 1.21 2.42
N TRP A 30 -7.07 1.00 1.94
CA TRP A 30 -5.84 1.16 2.72
C TRP A 30 -4.89 2.23 2.17
N PHE A 31 -4.94 2.46 0.86
CA PHE A 31 -4.10 3.38 0.12
C PHE A 31 -4.94 4.27 -0.81
N ALA A 32 -4.67 5.57 -0.75
CA ALA A 32 -5.19 6.55 -1.70
C ALA A 32 -4.56 6.36 -3.10
N GLU A 33 -5.09 7.05 -4.11
CA GLU A 33 -4.61 6.92 -5.49
C GLU A 33 -3.15 7.35 -5.63
N GLU A 34 -2.75 8.37 -4.88
CA GLU A 34 -1.42 8.99 -4.87
C GLU A 34 -0.40 8.20 -4.04
N GLU A 35 -0.85 7.15 -3.34
CA GLU A 35 -0.02 6.32 -2.47
C GLU A 35 0.30 4.95 -3.09
N LEU A 36 -0.54 4.47 -4.01
CA LEU A 36 -0.38 3.16 -4.65
C LEU A 36 -1.02 3.11 -6.04
N LEU A 37 -0.22 2.73 -7.03
CA LEU A 37 -0.66 2.48 -8.40
C LEU A 37 -1.36 1.12 -8.52
N ILE A 38 -2.61 1.16 -8.94
CA ILE A 38 -3.46 -0.03 -9.16
C ILE A 38 -4.13 0.12 -10.53
N PRO A 39 -3.48 -0.36 -11.61
CA PRO A 39 -4.09 -0.34 -12.93
C PRO A 39 -5.34 -1.20 -12.98
N THR A 40 -6.29 -0.74 -13.78
CA THR A 40 -7.59 -1.39 -14.00
C THR A 40 -7.63 -2.20 -15.29
N THR A 41 -6.70 -1.93 -16.21
CA THR A 41 -6.55 -2.63 -17.49
C THR A 41 -5.09 -3.00 -17.76
N ILE A 42 -4.88 -3.90 -18.73
CA ILE A 42 -3.54 -4.30 -19.16
C ILE A 42 -2.83 -3.13 -19.86
N GLU A 43 -3.57 -2.35 -20.63
CA GLU A 43 -3.09 -1.18 -21.35
C GLU A 43 -2.59 -0.11 -20.37
N GLU A 44 -3.35 0.14 -19.30
CA GLU A 44 -2.97 1.06 -18.22
C GLU A 44 -1.71 0.56 -17.50
N PHE A 45 -1.63 -0.74 -17.19
CA PHE A 45 -0.43 -1.32 -16.59
C PHE A 45 0.81 -1.08 -17.46
N HIS A 46 0.71 -1.32 -18.77
CA HIS A 46 1.83 -1.06 -19.69
C HIS A 46 2.22 0.41 -19.73
N GLU A 47 1.25 1.33 -19.69
CA GLU A 47 1.53 2.76 -19.70
C GLU A 47 2.23 3.22 -18.44
N LEU A 48 1.77 2.78 -17.27
CA LEU A 48 2.42 3.07 -15.99
C LEU A 48 3.85 2.53 -15.94
N ILE A 49 4.11 1.36 -16.54
CA ILE A 49 5.48 0.82 -16.66
C ILE A 49 6.34 1.71 -17.55
N ARG A 50 5.83 2.14 -18.72
CA ARG A 50 6.60 3.03 -19.61
C ARG A 50 6.92 4.34 -18.90
N GLN A 51 5.93 4.95 -18.25
CA GLN A 51 6.13 6.19 -17.50
C GLN A 51 7.16 6.01 -16.38
N ALA A 52 7.05 4.94 -15.59
CA ALA A 52 7.99 4.65 -14.50
C ALA A 52 9.44 4.42 -14.95
N LEU A 53 9.67 4.05 -16.22
CA LEU A 53 11.02 3.83 -16.77
C LEU A 53 11.68 5.12 -17.27
N VAL A 54 10.92 6.20 -17.49
CA VAL A 54 11.41 7.44 -18.11
C VAL A 54 11.24 8.68 -17.23
N ASP A 55 10.42 8.59 -16.18
CA ASP A 55 10.09 9.69 -15.28
C ASP A 55 10.38 9.27 -13.82
N ASP A 56 11.55 9.68 -13.33
CA ASP A 56 11.99 9.39 -11.97
C ASP A 56 11.10 10.10 -10.93
N ASP A 57 10.65 11.32 -11.23
CA ASP A 57 9.79 12.12 -10.34
C ASP A 57 8.42 11.46 -10.16
N PHE A 58 7.87 10.89 -11.24
CA PHE A 58 6.67 10.07 -11.18
C PHE A 58 6.82 8.93 -10.17
N THR A 59 7.90 8.14 -10.25
CA THR A 59 8.09 7.04 -9.29
C THR A 59 8.37 7.55 -7.88
N GLN A 60 9.12 8.64 -7.75
CA GLN A 60 9.52 9.20 -6.47
C GLN A 60 8.32 9.67 -5.65
N GLN A 61 7.31 10.25 -6.29
CA GLN A 61 6.08 10.65 -5.62
C GLN A 61 5.40 9.46 -4.91
N TYR A 62 5.28 8.32 -5.59
CA TYR A 62 4.68 7.11 -5.01
C TYR A 62 5.56 6.45 -3.97
N ARG A 63 6.89 6.49 -4.13
CA ARG A 63 7.83 5.98 -3.11
C ARG A 63 7.66 6.72 -1.79
N VAL A 64 7.62 8.05 -1.83
CA VAL A 64 7.48 8.90 -0.65
C VAL A 64 6.10 8.72 -0.02
N ASN A 65 5.04 8.85 -0.82
CA ASN A 65 3.66 8.76 -0.33
C ASN A 65 3.33 7.38 0.23
N GLY A 66 3.66 6.33 -0.53
CA GLY A 66 3.44 4.95 -0.12
C GLY A 66 4.23 4.58 1.14
N GLN A 67 5.48 5.02 1.25
CA GLN A 67 6.26 4.80 2.47
C GLN A 67 5.63 5.49 3.68
N LYS A 68 5.21 6.75 3.52
CA LYS A 68 4.54 7.51 4.57
C LYS A 68 3.27 6.80 5.01
N ALA A 69 2.43 6.39 4.07
CA ALA A 69 1.20 5.63 4.33
C ALA A 69 1.45 4.36 5.15
N VAL A 70 2.47 3.58 4.80
CA VAL A 70 2.82 2.36 5.54
C VAL A 70 3.29 2.69 6.95
N LYS A 71 4.20 3.66 7.11
CA LYS A 71 4.75 4.04 8.40
C LYS A 71 3.71 4.63 9.34
N GLU A 72 2.73 5.37 8.83
CA GLU A 72 1.72 6.05 9.65
C GLU A 72 0.50 5.18 9.94
N ARG A 73 0.14 4.23 9.06
CA ARG A 73 -1.15 3.50 9.19
C ARG A 73 -1.02 1.99 9.26
N HIS A 74 0.02 1.41 8.70
CA HIS A 74 0.05 -0.05 8.43
C HIS A 74 1.13 -0.83 9.21
N GLN A 75 1.82 -0.20 10.16
CA GLN A 75 2.78 -0.90 11.02
C GLN A 75 2.09 -1.90 11.96
N TYR A 76 2.78 -3.01 12.26
CA TYR A 76 2.32 -3.98 13.24
C TYR A 76 2.15 -3.38 14.64
N SER A 77 2.92 -2.34 15.00
CA SER A 77 2.77 -1.59 16.24
C SER A 77 1.36 -1.00 16.39
N HIS A 78 0.78 -0.45 15.32
CA HIS A 78 -0.58 0.10 15.33
C HIS A 78 -1.62 -1.00 15.58
N ARG A 79 -1.45 -2.16 14.92
CA ARG A 79 -2.34 -3.32 15.09
C ARG A 79 -2.23 -3.91 16.49
N ALA A 80 -1.01 -4.03 17.03
CA ALA A 80 -0.79 -4.49 18.39
C ALA A 80 -1.44 -3.55 19.42
N HIS A 81 -1.31 -2.23 19.23
CA HIS A 81 -1.97 -1.25 20.09
C HIS A 81 -3.49 -1.36 20.04
N GLN A 82 -4.08 -1.57 18.87
CA GLN A 82 -5.52 -1.80 18.72
C GLN A 82 -5.98 -3.09 19.42
N ALA A 83 -5.25 -4.19 19.26
CA ALA A 83 -5.55 -5.45 19.93
C ALA A 83 -5.50 -5.29 21.47
N LEU A 84 -4.46 -4.64 21.98
CA LEU A 84 -4.34 -4.34 23.41
C LEU A 84 -5.49 -3.47 23.92
N LYS A 85 -5.85 -2.42 23.18
CA LYS A 85 -6.98 -1.55 23.53
C LYS A 85 -8.29 -2.33 23.62
N ILE A 86 -8.53 -3.26 22.70
CA ILE A 86 -9.73 -4.11 22.72
C ILE A 86 -9.70 -5.01 23.96
N LEU A 87 -8.58 -5.69 24.22
CA LEU A 87 -8.45 -6.60 25.36
C LEU A 87 -8.60 -5.88 26.71
N MET A 88 -8.05 -4.67 26.84
CA MET A 88 -8.12 -3.89 28.08
C MET A 88 -9.47 -3.20 28.30
N ASN A 89 -10.25 -2.97 27.25
CA ASN A 89 -11.58 -2.38 27.35
C ASN A 89 -12.70 -3.43 27.49
N ASP A 90 -12.39 -4.72 27.29
CA ASP A 90 -13.33 -5.80 27.49
C ASP A 90 -13.25 -6.28 28.95
N SER A 91 -14.15 -5.79 29.80
CA SER A 91 -14.21 -6.07 31.25
C SER A 91 -14.47 -7.54 31.62
N ARG A 92 -14.48 -8.44 30.63
CA ARG A 92 -14.56 -9.90 30.80
C ARG A 92 -13.19 -10.53 31.03
N TRP A 93 -12.11 -9.75 30.97
CA TRP A 93 -10.76 -10.10 31.37
C TRP A 93 -10.29 -9.23 32.54
#